data_AF-A0A963S6C4-F1
#
_entry.id   AF-A0A963S6C4-F1
#
_cell.length_a   1.000
_cell.length_b   1.000
_cell.length_c   1.000
_cell.angle_alpha   90.00
_cell.angle_beta   90.00
_cell.angle_gamma   90.00
#
_symmetry.space_group_name_H-M   'P 1'
#
loop_
_entity.id
_entity.type
_entity.pdbx_description
1 polymer ?
#
loop_
_entity_poly.entity_id
_entity_poly.type
_entity_poly.pdbx_seq_one_letter_code
_entity_poly.pdbx_strand_id
1 'polypeptide(L)'
;MQRMAALADTKSLSDLLARLELAGQTWCYSDLGAHNGFSVAPGDALYFHAVLQGTARLACAGGDVVELGAGDAVFVLSGEAHALRTTSEAKATTHEFLREERQVDIPPTVPLTQG
;
A
#
# COMPACT_ATOMS: atom_id res chain seq x y z
N MET A 1 -26.99 -34.54 -41.87
CA MET A 1 -26.15 -34.83 -40.69
C MET A 1 -25.00 -33.83 -40.67
N GLN A 2 -25.17 -32.77 -39.88
CA GLN A 2 -24.35 -31.57 -39.90
C GLN A 2 -23.26 -31.69 -38.82
N ARG A 3 -22.00 -31.57 -39.25
CA ARG A 3 -20.79 -31.51 -38.40
C ARG A 3 -20.91 -30.33 -37.44
N MET A 4 -21.06 -30.59 -36.14
CA MET A 4 -20.88 -29.58 -35.09
C MET A 4 -19.39 -29.34 -34.91
N ALA A 5 -18.85 -28.37 -35.64
CA ALA A 5 -17.57 -27.77 -35.32
C ALA A 5 -17.76 -26.95 -34.04
N ALA A 6 -17.32 -27.49 -32.91
CA ALA A 6 -17.13 -26.72 -31.71
C ALA A 6 -16.02 -25.70 -31.99
N LEU A 7 -16.41 -24.43 -32.19
CA LEU A 7 -15.46 -23.33 -32.12
C LEU A 7 -14.90 -23.32 -30.71
N ALA A 8 -13.64 -23.75 -30.57
CA ALA A 8 -12.85 -23.36 -29.41
C ALA A 8 -12.79 -21.83 -29.44
N ASP A 9 -13.50 -21.21 -28.50
CA ASP A 9 -13.52 -19.77 -28.27
C ASP A 9 -12.13 -19.33 -27.78
N THR A 10 -11.19 -19.17 -28.72
CA THR A 10 -9.87 -18.60 -28.45
C THR A 10 -10.02 -17.10 -28.30
N LYS A 11 -10.61 -16.66 -27.17
CA LYS A 11 -10.50 -15.27 -26.74
C LYS A 11 -9.01 -14.94 -26.67
N SER A 12 -8.59 -13.88 -27.35
CA SER A 12 -7.20 -13.46 -27.28
C SER A 12 -6.88 -13.06 -25.84
N LEU A 13 -5.65 -13.31 -25.39
CA LEU A 13 -5.19 -12.86 -24.07
C LEU A 13 -5.44 -11.35 -23.90
N SER A 14 -5.30 -10.58 -24.99
CA SER A 14 -5.61 -9.15 -25.03
C SER A 14 -7.09 -8.84 -24.75
N ASP A 15 -8.03 -9.61 -25.30
CA ASP A 15 -9.46 -9.44 -25.01
C ASP A 15 -9.82 -9.80 -23.56
N LEU A 16 -9.09 -10.74 -22.96
CA LEU A 16 -9.24 -11.10 -21.54
C LEU A 16 -8.70 -9.98 -20.64
N LEU A 17 -7.49 -9.50 -20.91
CA LEU A 17 -6.84 -8.42 -20.14
C LEU A 17 -7.58 -7.09 -20.27
N ALA A 18 -8.16 -6.78 -21.43
CA ALA A 18 -8.96 -5.58 -21.64
C ALA A 18 -10.30 -5.58 -20.86
N ARG A 19 -10.75 -6.76 -20.39
CA ARG A 19 -11.96 -6.93 -19.56
C ARG A 19 -11.65 -7.04 -18.08
N LEU A 20 -10.38 -7.24 -17.72
CA LEU A 20 -9.93 -7.17 -16.34
C LEU A 20 -9.77 -5.69 -15.99
N GLU A 21 -10.67 -5.17 -15.16
CA GLU A 21 -10.44 -3.89 -14.47
C GLU A 21 -9.29 -4.09 -13.49
N LEU A 22 -8.06 -3.99 -13.99
CA LEU A 22 -6.86 -3.93 -13.18
C LEU A 22 -6.78 -2.55 -12.54
N ALA A 23 -7.57 -2.35 -11.49
CA ALA A 23 -7.29 -1.32 -10.51
C ALA A 23 -6.03 -1.74 -9.75
N GLY A 24 -4.86 -1.40 -10.30
CA GLY A 24 -3.56 -1.70 -9.72
C GLY A 24 -3.38 -0.95 -8.40
N GLN A 25 -3.82 -1.55 -7.30
CA GLN A 25 -3.53 -1.10 -5.96
C GLN A 25 -2.31 -1.85 -5.46
N THR A 26 -1.20 -1.14 -5.27
CA THR A 26 -0.02 -1.71 -4.63
C THR A 26 -0.09 -1.39 -3.15
N TRP A 27 -0.10 -2.44 -2.33
CA TRP A 27 0.01 -2.31 -0.88
C TRP A 27 1.44 -2.61 -0.46
N CYS A 28 1.99 -1.75 0.38
CA CYS A 28 3.31 -1.92 0.96
C CYS A 28 3.19 -1.83 2.47
N TYR A 29 3.71 -2.85 3.16
CA TYR A 29 3.98 -2.78 4.59
C TYR A 29 5.46 -2.44 4.79
N SER A 30 5.76 -1.54 5.72
CA SER A 30 7.13 -1.10 5.98
C SER A 30 7.38 -0.95 7.48
N ASP A 31 8.36 -1.68 7.99
CA ASP A 31 8.93 -1.43 9.32
C ASP A 31 10.13 -0.50 9.21
N LEU A 32 10.02 0.67 9.80
CA LEU A 32 11.08 1.67 9.82
C LEU A 32 11.66 1.77 11.23
N GLY A 33 12.94 1.44 11.39
CA GLY A 33 13.66 1.73 12.63
C GLY A 33 13.91 3.23 12.81
N ALA A 34 14.30 3.66 14.02
CA ALA A 34 14.59 5.06 14.31
C ALA A 34 15.55 5.71 13.31
N HIS A 35 15.30 6.97 12.97
CA HIS A 35 16.05 7.76 11.98
C HIS A 35 16.00 7.26 10.53
N ASN A 36 15.17 6.27 10.21
CA ASN A 36 14.98 5.80 8.84
C ASN A 36 13.75 6.41 8.19
N GLY A 37 13.67 6.26 6.87
CA GLY A 37 12.58 6.76 6.07
C GLY A 37 12.79 6.46 4.60
N PHE A 38 11.84 6.88 3.78
CA PHE A 38 11.92 6.78 2.33
C PHE A 38 11.30 8.02 1.68
N SER A 39 11.67 8.25 0.44
CA SER A 39 11.09 9.29 -0.40
C SER A 39 10.35 8.65 -1.56
N VAL A 40 9.23 9.25 -1.91
CA VAL A 40 8.41 8.87 -3.05
C VAL A 40 8.52 10.00 -4.08
N ALA A 41 8.93 9.62 -5.28
CA ALA A 41 8.99 10.53 -6.43
C ALA A 41 7.57 10.93 -6.86
N PRO A 42 7.38 12.11 -7.47
CA PRO A 42 6.07 12.51 -7.96
C PRO A 42 5.60 11.52 -9.04
N GLY A 43 4.30 11.26 -9.09
CA GLY A 43 3.71 10.35 -10.07
C GLY A 43 2.19 10.42 -10.08
N ASP A 44 1.55 9.70 -11.00
CA ASP A 44 0.11 9.82 -11.27
C ASP A 44 -0.79 9.04 -10.29
N ALA A 45 -0.20 8.50 -9.22
CA ALA A 45 -0.91 7.74 -8.20
C ALA A 45 -1.26 8.62 -6.99
N LEU A 46 -2.42 8.36 -6.40
CA LEU A 46 -2.76 8.84 -5.06
C LEU A 46 -2.15 7.88 -4.03
N TYR A 47 -1.39 8.42 -3.09
CA TYR A 47 -0.77 7.63 -2.04
C TYR A 47 -1.58 7.70 -0.75
N PHE A 48 -1.75 6.56 -0.10
CA PHE A 48 -2.35 6.43 1.21
C PHE A 48 -1.30 5.87 2.18
N HIS A 49 -1.04 6.60 3.26
CA HIS A 49 -0.15 6.14 4.33
C HIS A 49 -0.94 6.02 5.61
N ALA A 50 -0.81 4.89 6.29
CA ALA A 50 -1.39 4.65 7.61
C ALA A 50 -0.29 4.24 8.58
N VAL A 51 -0.24 4.89 9.74
CA VAL A 51 0.72 4.53 10.79
C VAL A 51 0.04 3.55 11.72
N LEU A 52 0.49 2.29 11.71
CA LEU A 52 -0.08 1.25 12.57
C LEU A 52 0.43 1.36 14.01
N GLN A 53 1.72 1.66 14.18
CA GLN A 53 2.37 1.83 15.49
C GLN A 53 3.52 2.84 15.37
N GLY A 54 3.82 3.52 16.48
CA GLY A 54 4.90 4.50 16.55
C GLY A 54 4.50 5.87 16.02
N THR A 55 5.50 6.61 15.51
CA THR A 55 5.32 7.96 14.96
C THR A 55 6.14 8.15 13.70
N ALA A 56 5.62 8.96 12.79
CA ALA A 56 6.28 9.33 11.55
C ALA A 56 6.05 10.82 11.25
N ARG A 57 6.89 11.38 10.38
CA ARG A 57 6.71 12.70 9.80
C ARG A 57 6.61 12.54 8.29
N LEU A 58 5.53 13.07 7.72
CA LEU A 58 5.37 13.21 6.29
C LEU A 58 5.81 14.63 5.90
N ALA A 59 6.79 14.75 5.03
CA ALA A 59 7.19 16.02 4.43
C ALA A 59 6.79 16.04 2.95
N CYS A 60 5.93 16.98 2.56
CA CYS A 60 5.52 17.18 1.17
C CYS A 60 6.43 18.19 0.47
N ALA A 61 6.51 18.12 -0.86
CA ALA A 61 7.33 19.05 -1.66
C ALA A 61 6.95 20.53 -1.47
N GLY A 62 5.71 20.83 -1.08
CA GLY A 62 5.24 22.18 -0.73
C GLY A 62 5.85 22.76 0.55
N GLY A 63 6.64 21.98 1.29
CA GLY A 63 7.27 22.40 2.55
C GLY A 63 6.45 22.07 3.80
N ASP A 64 5.20 21.63 3.62
CA ASP A 64 4.36 21.16 4.71
C ASP A 64 4.93 19.89 5.33
N VAL A 65 4.93 19.85 6.67
CA VAL A 65 5.33 18.68 7.45
C VAL A 65 4.20 18.32 8.39
N VAL A 66 3.73 17.08 8.28
CA VAL A 66 2.65 16.52 9.11
C VAL A 66 3.25 15.46 10.02
N GLU A 67 3.06 15.61 11.33
CA GLU A 67 3.34 14.55 12.29
C GLU A 67 2.19 13.55 12.31
N LEU A 68 2.51 12.27 12.28
CA LEU A 68 1.58 11.16 12.26
C LEU A 68 1.90 10.24 13.44
N GLY A 69 0.89 9.93 14.24
CA GLY A 69 0.93 8.92 15.29
C GLY A 69 0.20 7.65 14.90
N ALA A 70 0.28 6.63 15.77
CA ALA A 70 -0.45 5.39 15.60
C ALA A 70 -1.97 5.63 15.43
N GLY A 71 -2.54 5.05 14.38
CA GLY A 71 -3.94 5.21 13.98
C GLY A 71 -4.18 6.33 12.97
N ASP A 72 -3.22 7.23 12.76
CA ASP A 72 -3.36 8.30 11.77
C ASP A 72 -3.20 7.75 10.35
N ALA A 73 -3.96 8.35 9.45
CA ALA A 73 -3.88 8.08 8.03
C ALA A 73 -3.92 9.37 7.22
N VAL A 74 -3.17 9.42 6.13
CA VAL A 74 -3.05 10.59 5.26
C VAL A 74 -3.05 10.20 3.80
N PHE A 75 -3.63 11.07 2.99
CA PHE A 75 -3.60 10.98 1.54
C PHE A 75 -2.64 12.02 0.98
N VAL A 76 -1.76 11.61 0.06
CA VAL A 76 -0.95 12.50 -0.75
C VAL A 76 -1.49 12.44 -2.18
N LEU A 77 -1.83 13.60 -2.73
CA LEU A 77 -2.50 13.70 -4.01
C LEU A 77 -1.54 13.36 -5.16
N SER A 78 -2.12 12.92 -6.28
CA SER A 78 -1.39 12.65 -7.51
C SER A 78 -0.52 13.85 -7.91
N GLY A 79 0.70 13.54 -8.35
CA GLY A 79 1.69 14.51 -8.81
C GLY A 79 2.58 15.08 -7.71
N GLU A 80 2.28 14.82 -6.42
CA GLU A 80 3.08 15.32 -5.31
C GLU A 80 4.20 14.34 -4.92
N ALA A 81 5.40 14.88 -4.73
CA ALA A 81 6.51 14.15 -4.11
C ALA A 81 6.46 14.34 -2.59
N HIS A 82 6.79 13.28 -1.86
CA HIS A 82 6.80 13.34 -0.40
C HIS A 82 7.84 12.37 0.19
N ALA A 83 8.17 12.59 1.46
CA ALA A 83 9.03 11.70 2.22
C ALA A 83 8.40 11.34 3.56
N LEU A 84 8.46 10.07 3.94
CA LEU A 84 8.16 9.63 5.31
C LEU A 84 9.46 9.42 6.05
N ARG A 85 9.54 9.92 7.28
CA ARG A 85 10.67 9.70 8.18
C ARG A 85 10.18 9.39 9.59
N THR A 86 10.84 8.44 10.24
CA THR A 86 10.67 8.20 11.67
C THR A 86 11.45 9.23 12.49
N THR A 87 11.01 9.46 13.72
CA THR A 87 11.77 10.25 14.70
C THR A 87 12.62 9.33 15.58
N SER A 88 13.50 9.91 16.41
CA SER A 88 14.26 9.17 17.44
C SER A 88 13.38 8.47 18.47
N GLU A 89 12.14 8.95 18.63
CA GLU A 89 11.18 8.48 19.63
C GLU A 89 10.23 7.44 19.05
N ALA A 90 10.29 7.20 17.74
CA ALA A 90 9.46 6.22 17.06
C ALA A 90 9.78 4.81 17.59
N LYS A 91 8.84 4.25 18.35
CA LYS A 91 8.87 2.88 18.85
C LYS A 91 7.75 2.09 18.18
N ALA A 92 8.11 1.11 17.38
CA ALA A 92 7.18 0.19 16.74
C ALA A 92 7.66 -1.25 16.93
N THR A 93 6.71 -2.18 17.04
CA THR A 93 6.97 -3.61 17.06
C THR A 93 6.74 -4.14 15.66
N THR A 94 7.64 -5.01 15.19
CA THR A 94 7.45 -5.68 13.91
C THR A 94 6.21 -6.56 13.93
N HIS A 95 5.30 -6.37 12.98
CA HIS A 95 4.15 -7.25 12.80
C HIS A 95 4.47 -8.32 11.75
N GLU A 96 5.01 -9.46 12.17
CA GLU A 96 5.39 -10.56 11.26
C GLU A 96 4.23 -11.01 10.36
N PHE A 97 2.99 -10.96 10.86
CA PHE A 97 1.81 -11.28 10.06
C PHE A 97 1.66 -10.43 8.80
N LEU A 98 2.05 -9.14 8.85
CA LEU A 98 1.92 -8.21 7.72
C LEU A 98 3.09 -8.30 6.72
N ARG A 99 4.15 -9.03 7.07
CA ARG A 99 5.34 -9.20 6.22
C ARG A 99 5.19 -10.36 5.23
N GLU A 100 4.37 -11.34 5.58
CA GLU A 100 4.19 -12.54 4.78
C GLU A 100 2.91 -12.45 3.96
N GLU A 101 3.03 -12.69 2.66
CA GLU A 101 1.86 -12.87 1.81
C GLU A 101 1.15 -14.17 2.21
N ARG A 102 -0.07 -14.05 2.71
CA ARG A 102 -0.88 -15.18 3.17
C ARG A 102 -2.29 -15.07 2.58
N GLN A 103 -2.79 -16.18 2.07
CA GLN A 103 -4.19 -16.27 1.68
C GLN A 103 -5.03 -16.39 2.95
N VAL A 104 -5.77 -15.32 3.28
CA VAL A 104 -6.66 -15.24 4.43
C VAL A 104 -8.09 -15.02 3.97
N ASP A 105 -8.90 -16.07 4.03
CA ASP A 105 -10.33 -15.97 3.71
C ASP A 105 -11.14 -15.29 4.83
N ILE A 106 -10.56 -15.20 6.04
CA ILE A 106 -11.12 -14.50 7.20
C ILE A 106 -10.07 -13.49 7.68
N PRO A 107 -10.38 -12.18 7.75
CA PRO A 107 -9.44 -11.18 8.23
C PRO A 107 -9.08 -11.45 9.71
N PRO A 108 -7.80 -11.59 10.06
CA PRO A 108 -7.41 -11.71 11.45
C PRO A 108 -7.62 -10.38 12.16
N THR A 109 -8.17 -10.45 13.37
CA THR A 109 -8.23 -9.28 14.26
C THR A 109 -6.93 -9.22 15.04
N VAL A 110 -6.04 -8.29 14.66
CA VAL A 110 -4.75 -8.08 15.34
C VAL A 110 -4.83 -6.77 16.13
N PRO A 111 -4.56 -6.76 17.44
CA PRO A 111 -4.44 -5.51 18.18
C PRO A 111 -3.21 -4.74 17.67
N LEU A 112 -3.45 -3.57 17.09
CA LEU A 112 -2.37 -2.69 16.57
C LEU A 112 -1.56 -2.02 17.70
N THR A 113 -2.10 -2.02 18.91
CA THR A 113 -1.44 -1.47 20.10
C THR A 113 -1.41 -2.54 21.20
N GLN A 114 -0.23 -3.00 21.58
CA GLN A 114 -0.01 -3.57 22.89
C GLN A 114 0.66 -2.50 23.74
N GLY A 115 0.05 -2.18 24.89
CA GLY A 115 0.54 -1.16 25.82
C GLY A 115 1.92 -1.48 26.39
#